data_AF-A0A6J3BTT6-F1
#
_entry.id   AF-A0A6J3BTT6-F1
#
_cell.length_a   1.000
_cell.length_b   1.000
_cell.length_c   1.000
_cell.angle_alpha   90.00
_cell.angle_beta   90.00
_cell.angle_gamma   90.00
#
_symmetry.space_group_name_H-M   'P 1'
#
loop_
_entity.id
_entity.type
_entity.pdbx_description
1 polymer ?
#
loop_
_entity_poly.entity_id
_entity_poly.type
_entity_poly.pdbx_seq_one_letter_code
_entity_poly.pdbx_strand_id
1 'polypeptide(L)'
;MASAVIKFSAIMMLIGVCAADVSELPEVKAAAAAAPPVTEVCLGCIYTFISTSESRDFSERNLISLFPAYPSCTNDPYCAAQTVQGYMKRYAQDCNGDGQINCYDYMAIHKKGGYGCSGELPFNYVNTFNQCVAIVASQQQQG
;
A
#
# COMPACT_ATOMS: atom_id res chain seq x y z
N MET A 1 -48.22 -2.63 39.41
CA MET A 1 -47.20 -1.68 38.90
C MET A 1 -45.97 -2.47 38.44
N ALA A 2 -46.05 -3.19 37.33
CA ALA A 2 -44.89 -3.86 36.74
C ALA A 2 -45.16 -4.10 35.26
N SER A 3 -44.11 -4.00 34.45
CA SER A 3 -44.06 -4.31 33.01
C SER A 3 -44.21 -3.11 32.05
N ALA A 4 -43.15 -2.31 31.92
CA ALA A 4 -42.94 -1.48 30.73
C ALA A 4 -41.46 -1.19 30.36
N VAL A 5 -40.47 -1.64 31.14
CA VAL A 5 -39.07 -1.17 30.95
C VAL A 5 -38.23 -2.07 30.01
N ILE A 6 -38.70 -3.27 29.64
CA ILE A 6 -37.83 -4.26 28.96
C ILE A 6 -37.86 -4.15 27.41
N LYS A 7 -38.79 -3.40 26.80
CA LYS A 7 -38.89 -3.33 25.32
C LYS A 7 -38.07 -2.24 24.63
N PHE A 8 -37.48 -1.30 25.37
CA PHE A 8 -36.68 -0.23 24.75
C PHE A 8 -35.20 -0.59 24.53
N SER A 9 -34.70 -1.65 25.17
CA SER A 9 -33.26 -1.95 25.12
C SER A 9 -32.81 -2.72 23.87
N ALA A 10 -33.72 -3.36 23.14
CA ALA A 10 -33.36 -4.19 21.97
C ALA A 10 -33.40 -3.42 20.64
N ILE A 11 -34.15 -2.32 20.56
CA ILE A 11 -34.30 -1.55 19.31
C ILE A 11 -33.07 -0.65 19.06
N MET A 12 -32.37 -0.22 20.11
CA MET A 12 -31.14 0.57 19.98
C MET A 12 -29.91 -0.24 19.53
N MET A 13 -29.99 -1.57 19.43
CA MET A 13 -28.89 -2.39 18.90
C MET A 13 -28.96 -2.63 17.39
N LEU A 14 -30.10 -2.37 16.73
CA LEU A 14 -30.26 -2.68 15.30
C LEU A 14 -29.97 -1.49 14.36
N ILE A 15 -29.82 -0.27 14.89
CA ILE A 15 -29.48 0.93 14.09
C ILE A 15 -27.94 1.13 14.00
N GLY A 16 -27.14 0.34 14.74
CA GLY A 16 -25.69 0.52 14.82
C GLY A 16 -24.84 -0.16 13.74
N VAL A 17 -25.42 -0.90 12.79
CA VAL A 17 -24.63 -1.77 11.88
C VAL A 17 -24.25 -1.09 10.55
N CYS A 18 -24.65 0.16 10.30
CA CYS A 18 -24.26 0.87 9.07
C CYS A 18 -22.97 1.70 9.17
N ALA A 19 -22.26 1.70 10.30
CA ALA A 19 -21.01 2.45 10.46
C ALA A 19 -19.89 1.63 11.13
N ALA A 20 -19.92 0.31 11.03
CA ALA A 20 -18.75 -0.48 11.39
C ALA A 20 -17.71 -0.33 10.27
N ASP A 21 -16.79 0.59 10.49
CA ASP A 21 -15.46 0.58 9.91
C ASP A 21 -14.98 -0.87 9.72
N VAL A 22 -14.64 -1.25 8.48
CA VAL A 22 -13.90 -2.48 8.12
C VAL A 22 -12.44 -2.38 8.63
N SER A 23 -12.27 -1.81 9.82
CA SER A 23 -11.00 -1.49 10.48
C SER A 23 -10.88 -2.22 11.82
N GLU A 24 -11.96 -2.84 12.31
CA GLU A 24 -12.02 -3.50 13.63
C GLU A 24 -11.91 -5.03 13.60
N LEU A 25 -11.52 -5.63 12.46
CA LEU A 25 -11.07 -7.02 12.48
C LEU A 25 -9.68 -7.08 13.16
N PRO A 26 -9.54 -7.78 14.30
CA PRO A 26 -8.29 -7.81 15.07
C PRO A 26 -7.13 -8.43 14.27
N GLU A 27 -7.41 -9.26 13.27
CA GLU A 27 -6.40 -9.83 12.38
C GLU A 27 -5.75 -8.78 11.45
N VAL A 28 -6.50 -7.76 11.02
CA VAL A 28 -5.97 -6.72 10.10
C VAL A 28 -5.17 -5.66 10.87
N LYS A 29 -5.59 -5.33 12.10
CA LYS A 29 -4.90 -4.36 12.96
C LYS A 29 -3.53 -4.86 13.45
N ALA A 30 -3.40 -6.17 13.68
CA ALA A 30 -2.13 -6.80 14.07
C ALA A 30 -1.11 -6.82 12.92
N ALA A 31 -1.53 -7.19 11.69
CA ALA A 31 -0.66 -7.17 10.52
C ALA A 31 -0.19 -5.75 10.14
N ALA A 32 -1.10 -4.78 10.27
CA ALA A 32 -0.85 -3.35 10.02
C ALA A 32 0.12 -2.68 11.00
N ALA A 33 0.30 -3.23 12.21
CA ALA A 33 1.11 -2.63 13.27
C ALA A 33 2.53 -3.18 13.35
N ALA A 34 2.81 -4.32 12.72
CA ALA A 34 4.12 -4.98 12.74
C ALA A 34 5.02 -4.62 11.54
N ALA A 35 4.46 -4.07 10.47
CA ALA A 35 5.21 -3.69 9.28
C ALA A 35 5.90 -2.32 9.47
N PRO A 36 7.23 -2.20 9.27
CA PRO A 36 7.91 -0.92 9.36
C PRO A 36 7.39 0.04 8.28
N PRO A 37 7.24 1.34 8.57
CA PRO A 37 6.76 2.31 7.60
C PRO A 37 7.70 2.33 6.38
N VAL A 38 7.11 2.44 5.18
CA VAL A 38 7.88 2.60 3.95
C VAL A 38 8.62 3.93 4.05
N THR A 39 9.95 3.90 4.04
CA THR A 39 10.76 5.12 4.11
C THR A 39 10.59 5.94 2.83
N GLU A 40 10.80 7.27 2.91
CA GLU A 40 10.71 8.13 1.72
C GLU A 40 11.71 7.72 0.63
N VAL A 41 12.86 7.17 1.04
CA VAL A 41 13.86 6.59 0.14
C VAL A 41 13.28 5.42 -0.65
N CYS A 42 12.64 4.47 0.04
CA CYS A 42 12.01 3.32 -0.60
C CYS A 42 10.90 3.76 -1.56
N LEU A 43 10.09 4.72 -1.13
CA LEU A 43 8.98 5.22 -1.92
C LEU A 43 9.48 5.92 -3.19
N GLY A 44 10.52 6.75 -3.09
CA GLY A 44 11.12 7.44 -4.22
C GLY A 44 11.79 6.48 -5.21
N CYS A 45 12.52 5.48 -4.72
CA CYS A 45 13.13 4.47 -5.58
C CYS A 45 12.09 3.62 -6.32
N ILE A 46 10.99 3.23 -5.66
CA ILE A 46 9.89 2.50 -6.30
C ILE A 46 9.19 3.39 -7.35
N TYR A 47 8.95 4.67 -7.06
CA TYR A 47 8.27 5.60 -7.96
C TYR A 47 9.05 5.89 -9.25
N THR A 48 10.38 5.94 -9.15
CA THR A 48 11.27 6.14 -10.32
C THR A 48 11.07 5.04 -11.38
N PHE A 49 10.68 3.83 -10.98
CA PHE A 49 10.36 2.75 -11.91
C PHE A 49 9.00 2.90 -12.58
N ILE A 50 7.96 3.31 -11.85
CA ILE A 50 6.62 3.53 -12.41
C ILE A 50 6.68 4.62 -13.49
N SER A 51 7.55 5.62 -13.29
CA SER A 51 7.75 6.70 -14.26
C SER A 51 8.54 6.27 -15.51
N THR A 52 9.38 5.23 -15.41
CA THR A 52 10.22 4.74 -16.53
C THR A 52 9.60 3.54 -17.26
N SER A 53 8.78 2.74 -16.58
CA SER A 53 7.90 1.79 -17.22
C SER A 53 6.58 2.46 -17.53
N GLU A 54 6.44 2.90 -18.78
CA GLU A 54 5.16 3.02 -19.46
C GLU A 54 4.57 4.44 -19.57
N SER A 55 5.07 5.16 -20.56
CA SER A 55 4.27 6.04 -21.41
C SER A 55 3.22 5.25 -22.24
N ARG A 56 2.41 4.38 -21.62
CA ARG A 56 1.15 3.97 -22.24
C ARG A 56 0.10 4.98 -21.87
N ASP A 57 0.05 5.99 -22.72
CA ASP A 57 -1.16 6.36 -23.42
C ASP A 57 -2.44 5.70 -22.87
N PHE A 58 -2.97 6.29 -21.79
CA PHE A 58 -4.33 6.06 -21.33
C PHE A 58 -5.33 6.80 -22.26
N SER A 59 -4.97 7.06 -23.53
CA SER A 59 -5.73 7.90 -24.46
C SER A 59 -6.58 7.12 -25.48
N GLU A 60 -6.62 5.79 -25.45
CA GLU A 60 -7.38 5.03 -26.48
C GLU A 60 -8.64 4.30 -25.97
N ARG A 61 -9.06 4.49 -24.71
CA ARG A 61 -10.38 3.99 -24.25
C ARG A 61 -11.21 5.07 -23.59
N ASN A 62 -11.96 5.76 -24.45
CA ASN A 62 -12.99 6.76 -24.16
C ASN A 62 -14.23 6.16 -23.46
N LEU A 63 -14.03 5.38 -22.40
CA LEU A 63 -15.07 4.87 -21.51
C LEU A 63 -14.70 4.97 -20.01
N ILE A 64 -13.53 5.54 -19.68
CA ILE A 64 -13.05 5.72 -18.29
C ILE A 64 -13.00 7.21 -17.90
N SER A 65 -13.56 8.12 -18.70
CA SER A 65 -13.53 9.58 -18.41
C SER A 65 -14.59 10.06 -17.41
N LEU A 66 -15.43 9.19 -16.84
CA LEU A 66 -16.45 9.62 -15.88
C LEU A 66 -15.88 9.82 -14.46
N PHE A 67 -14.75 9.17 -14.14
CA PHE A 67 -14.00 9.40 -12.89
C PHE A 67 -12.49 9.21 -13.11
N PRO A 68 -11.72 10.30 -13.30
CA PRO A 68 -10.26 10.21 -13.46
C PRO A 68 -9.52 9.92 -12.14
N ALA A 69 -10.19 9.41 -11.10
CA ALA A 69 -9.61 9.28 -9.75
C ALA A 69 -8.31 8.45 -9.72
N TYR A 70 -8.25 7.37 -10.53
CA TYR A 70 -7.05 6.56 -10.65
C TYR A 70 -5.91 7.32 -11.36
N PRO A 71 -6.06 7.77 -12.63
CA PRO A 71 -4.98 8.50 -13.30
C PRO A 71 -4.64 9.83 -12.62
N SER A 72 -5.58 10.50 -11.95
CA SER A 72 -5.29 11.71 -11.18
C SER A 72 -4.44 11.39 -9.95
N CYS A 73 -4.73 10.29 -9.25
CA CYS A 73 -3.98 9.87 -8.07
C CYS A 73 -2.56 9.40 -8.43
N THR A 74 -2.39 8.68 -9.54
CA THR A 74 -1.06 8.22 -9.96
C THR A 74 -0.12 9.35 -10.39
N ASN A 75 -0.68 10.49 -10.82
CA ASN A 75 0.07 11.69 -11.17
C ASN A 75 0.30 12.63 -9.98
N ASP A 76 -0.40 12.44 -8.87
CA ASP A 76 -0.20 13.20 -7.62
C ASP A 76 0.79 12.43 -6.72
N PRO A 77 1.97 13.00 -6.42
CA PRO A 77 2.98 12.32 -5.59
C PRO A 77 2.47 11.97 -4.20
N TYR A 78 1.58 12.78 -3.61
CA TYR A 78 1.00 12.50 -2.30
C TYR A 78 0.01 11.34 -2.36
N CYS A 79 -0.86 11.33 -3.37
CA CYS A 79 -1.84 10.26 -3.54
C CYS A 79 -1.19 8.92 -3.91
N ALA A 80 -0.19 8.96 -4.79
CA ALA A 80 0.63 7.79 -5.14
C ALA A 80 1.37 7.26 -3.91
N ALA A 81 2.01 8.14 -3.13
CA ALA A 81 2.71 7.77 -1.90
C ALA A 81 1.79 7.09 -0.89
N GLN A 82 0.63 7.69 -0.59
CA GLN A 82 -0.35 7.13 0.34
C GLN A 82 -0.89 5.77 -0.12
N THR A 83 -1.14 5.63 -1.42
CA THR A 83 -1.62 4.38 -2.01
C THR A 83 -0.59 3.27 -1.85
N VAL A 84 0.68 3.54 -2.15
CA VAL A 84 1.78 2.57 -1.98
C VAL A 84 1.96 2.23 -0.51
N GLN A 85 1.95 3.22 0.40
CA GLN A 85 2.06 2.97 1.84
C GLN A 85 0.92 2.09 2.36
N GLY A 86 -0.32 2.35 1.95
CA GLY A 86 -1.48 1.52 2.28
C GLY A 86 -1.36 0.09 1.73
N TYR A 87 -0.85 -0.05 0.49
CA TYR A 87 -0.61 -1.34 -0.14
C TYR A 87 0.46 -2.15 0.61
N MET A 88 1.58 -1.53 0.97
CA MET A 88 2.64 -2.18 1.74
C MET A 88 2.15 -2.56 3.13
N LYS A 89 1.38 -1.70 3.79
CA LYS A 89 0.78 -2.03 5.10
C LYS A 89 -0.18 -3.23 5.03
N ARG A 90 -0.88 -3.41 3.90
CA ARG A 90 -1.82 -4.52 3.67
C ARG A 90 -1.11 -5.84 3.40
N TYR A 91 0.03 -5.79 2.69
CA TYR A 91 0.70 -6.97 2.13
C TYR A 91 2.15 -7.14 2.59
N ALA A 92 2.55 -6.44 3.65
CA ALA A 92 3.88 -6.53 4.23
C ALA A 92 4.16 -7.97 4.66
N GLN A 93 5.17 -8.57 4.04
CA GLN A 93 5.63 -9.92 4.33
C GLN A 93 7.09 -10.04 3.92
N ASP A 94 7.79 -10.99 4.52
CA ASP A 94 9.17 -11.33 4.16
C ASP A 94 9.16 -12.13 2.84
N CYS A 95 9.68 -11.52 1.78
CA CYS A 95 9.66 -12.07 0.43
C CYS A 95 10.94 -12.82 0.09
N ASN A 96 12.06 -12.44 0.71
CA ASN A 96 13.39 -12.99 0.44
C ASN A 96 13.85 -14.04 1.47
N GLY A 97 13.12 -14.19 2.59
CA GLY A 97 13.38 -15.15 3.65
C GLY A 97 14.50 -14.74 4.61
N ASP A 98 14.84 -13.45 4.70
CA ASP A 98 15.91 -12.95 5.58
C ASP A 98 15.45 -12.64 7.02
N GLY A 99 14.15 -12.81 7.29
CA GLY A 99 13.53 -12.56 8.59
C GLY A 99 13.24 -11.09 8.88
N GLN A 100 13.44 -10.17 7.93
CA GLN A 100 13.24 -8.74 8.09
C GLN A 100 12.44 -8.14 6.94
N ILE A 101 11.22 -7.67 7.22
CA ILE A 101 10.44 -6.90 6.24
C ILE A 101 11.09 -5.54 6.03
N ASN A 102 11.62 -5.32 4.83
CA ASN A 102 12.38 -4.12 4.51
C ASN A 102 12.05 -3.61 3.08
N CYS A 103 12.85 -2.63 2.62
CA CYS A 103 12.70 -1.99 1.32
C CYS A 103 12.71 -2.98 0.14
N TYR A 104 13.52 -4.05 0.27
CA TYR A 104 13.66 -5.08 -0.75
C TYR A 104 12.40 -5.95 -0.85
N ASP A 105 11.72 -6.22 0.26
CA ASP A 105 10.42 -6.89 0.25
C ASP A 105 9.34 -6.01 -0.36
N TYR A 106 9.31 -4.73 -0.01
CA TYR A 106 8.36 -3.78 -0.58
C TYR A 106 8.53 -3.59 -2.09
N MET A 107 9.77 -3.63 -2.61
CA MET A 107 9.99 -3.63 -4.06
C MET A 107 9.40 -4.91 -4.70
N ALA A 108 9.60 -6.07 -4.06
CA ALA A 108 9.12 -7.36 -4.58
C ALA A 108 7.59 -7.41 -4.59
N ILE A 109 6.96 -6.96 -3.50
CA ILE A 109 5.51 -6.82 -3.36
C ILE A 109 4.96 -5.84 -4.39
N HIS A 110 5.65 -4.72 -4.64
CA HIS A 110 5.22 -3.77 -5.67
C HIS A 110 5.24 -4.40 -7.08
N LYS A 111 6.28 -5.20 -7.39
CA LYS A 111 6.45 -5.77 -8.73
C LYS A 111 5.59 -7.01 -8.99
N LYS A 112 5.45 -7.89 -8.01
CA LYS A 112 4.77 -9.20 -8.16
C LYS A 112 3.41 -9.26 -7.48
N GLY A 113 3.08 -8.27 -6.66
CA GLY A 113 1.86 -8.22 -5.86
C GLY A 113 2.00 -8.91 -4.51
N GLY A 114 1.06 -8.59 -3.61
CA GLY A 114 1.10 -9.03 -2.22
C GLY A 114 1.00 -10.54 -1.96
N TYR A 115 0.38 -11.32 -2.84
CA TYR A 115 0.24 -12.76 -2.64
C TYR A 115 1.37 -13.60 -3.26
N GLY A 116 2.27 -12.97 -4.02
CA GLY A 116 3.22 -13.70 -4.89
C GLY A 116 4.61 -13.06 -4.95
N CYS A 117 5.03 -12.36 -3.90
CA CYS A 117 6.30 -11.65 -3.90
C CYS A 117 7.54 -12.57 -3.90
N SER A 118 7.40 -13.84 -3.50
CA SER A 118 8.51 -14.80 -3.49
C SER A 118 8.95 -15.19 -4.91
N GLY A 119 10.26 -15.40 -5.09
CA GLY A 119 10.88 -15.86 -6.33
C GLY A 119 11.59 -14.77 -7.13
N GLU A 120 12.23 -15.15 -8.23
CA GLU A 120 13.13 -14.28 -9.00
C GLU A 120 12.45 -12.97 -9.46
N LEU A 121 13.14 -11.85 -9.26
CA LEU A 121 12.81 -10.56 -9.85
C LEU A 121 13.68 -10.32 -11.10
N PRO A 122 13.22 -9.54 -12.09
CA PRO A 122 14.04 -9.23 -13.26
C PRO A 122 15.35 -8.53 -12.86
N PHE A 123 16.48 -9.00 -13.40
CA PHE A 123 17.80 -8.45 -13.05
C PHE A 123 17.89 -6.92 -13.19
N ASN A 124 17.36 -6.37 -14.30
CA ASN A 124 17.35 -4.92 -14.54
C ASN A 124 16.55 -4.15 -13.48
N TYR A 125 15.45 -4.74 -13.00
CA TYR A 125 14.61 -4.12 -11.97
C TYR A 125 15.36 -4.02 -10.64
N VAL A 126 15.97 -5.13 -10.20
CA VAL A 126 16.76 -5.16 -8.97
C VAL A 126 18.00 -4.27 -9.08
N ASN A 127 18.71 -4.31 -10.20
CA ASN A 127 19.95 -3.56 -10.37
C ASN A 127 19.70 -2.03 -10.35
N THR A 128 18.69 -1.55 -11.06
CA THR A 128 18.34 -0.12 -11.03
C THR A 128 17.83 0.30 -9.66
N PHE A 129 17.18 -0.59 -8.90
CA PHE A 129 16.68 -0.29 -7.57
C PHE A 129 17.86 -0.14 -6.61
N ASN A 130 18.81 -1.07 -6.68
CA ASN A 130 20.06 -1.00 -5.92
C ASN A 130 20.86 0.26 -6.24
N GLN A 131 20.89 0.69 -7.50
CA GLN A 131 21.52 1.96 -7.90
C GLN A 131 20.82 3.15 -7.22
N CYS A 132 19.49 3.20 -7.23
CA CYS A 132 18.75 4.26 -6.56
C CYS A 132 19.02 4.29 -5.06
N VAL A 133 18.92 3.14 -4.38
CA VAL A 133 19.18 3.04 -2.94
C VAL A 133 20.61 3.47 -2.61
N ALA A 134 21.60 3.05 -3.40
CA ALA A 134 23.00 3.45 -3.23
C ALA A 134 23.20 4.97 -3.39
N ILE A 135 22.57 5.57 -4.41
CA ILE A 135 22.62 7.02 -4.62
C ILE A 135 21.98 7.74 -3.43
N VAL A 136 20.76 7.37 -3.03
CA VAL A 136 20.07 8.07 -1.94
C VAL A 136 20.78 7.88 -0.61
N ALA A 137 21.31 6.69 -0.31
CA ALA A 137 22.14 6.46 0.87
C ALA A 137 23.40 7.35 0.89
N SER A 138 24.01 7.62 -0.27
CA SER A 138 25.16 8.53 -0.39
C SER A 138 24.77 10.00 -0.15
N GLN A 139 23.55 10.39 -0.49
CA GLN A 139 23.04 11.76 -0.32
C GLN A 139 22.61 12.02 1.14
N GLN A 140 22.13 11.00 1.86
CA GLN A 140 21.74 11.12 3.27
C GLN A 140 22.92 11.34 4.24
N GLN A 141 24.16 11.11 3.80
CA GLN A 141 25.37 11.41 4.59
C GLN A 141 25.90 12.83 4.39
N GLN A 142 25.28 13.64 3.52
CA GLN A 142 25.71 15.03 3.22
C GLN A 142 24.77 16.10 3.78
N GLY A 143 23.87 15.74 4.70
CA GLY A 143 22.94 16.65 5.40
C GLY A 143 23.26 16.82 6.87
#